data_AF-A0A7V6GB72-F1
#
_entry.id   AF-A0A7V6GB72-F1
#
_cell.length_a   1.000
_cell.length_b   1.000
_cell.length_c   1.000
_cell.angle_alpha   90.00
_cell.angle_beta   90.00
_cell.angle_gamma   90.00
#
_symmetry.space_group_name_H-M   'P 1'
#
loop_
_entity.id
_entity.type
_entity.pdbx_description
1 polymer ?
#
loop_
_entity_poly.entity_id
_entity_poly.type
_entity_poly.pdbx_seq_one_letter_code
_entity_poly.pdbx_strand_id
1 'polypeptide(L)'
;MRDVKLLHPDLQPKALRLIELAKAKGINIIITQTWRTKEEQDALYAQGRTRSGNIVTNVKYPHSLHCWGLAFDIAVTINGKVNWSAKYYDIVGPIGESLGLEWGGRWKNFVDRPHFQLPGFSVANLIAKYHSPEMFKKSWEKTSGEVKNVAGFEGKAKVVFEGKTLSAGILAGKTYVELRALAELLGLKVNWDNGTKTVTLSK
;
A
#
# COMPACT_ATOMS: atom_id res chain seq x y z
N MET A 1 7.44 -15.83 2.21
CA MET A 1 6.99 -14.50 1.73
C MET A 1 5.70 -14.17 2.45
N ARG A 2 5.54 -12.96 2.98
CA ARG A 2 4.27 -12.55 3.62
C ARG A 2 3.24 -12.21 2.53
N ASP A 3 1.96 -12.38 2.84
CA ASP A 3 0.87 -12.12 1.89
C ASP A 3 0.63 -10.61 1.72
N VAL A 4 0.84 -10.13 0.49
CA VAL A 4 0.62 -8.73 0.10
C VAL A 4 -0.84 -8.31 0.28
N LYS A 5 -1.80 -9.23 0.22
CA LYS A 5 -3.23 -8.95 0.40
C LYS A 5 -3.57 -8.42 1.79
N LEU A 6 -2.67 -8.57 2.76
CA LEU A 6 -2.83 -8.02 4.10
C LEU A 6 -2.56 -6.50 4.17
N LEU A 7 -1.96 -5.92 3.13
CA LEU A 7 -1.70 -4.48 3.05
C LEU A 7 -2.96 -3.72 2.62
N HIS A 8 -2.99 -2.42 2.95
CA HIS A 8 -3.97 -1.48 2.41
C HIS A 8 -4.04 -1.57 0.87
N PRO A 9 -5.23 -1.51 0.24
CA PRO A 9 -5.39 -1.68 -1.22
C PRO A 9 -4.46 -0.80 -2.07
N ASP A 10 -4.22 0.44 -1.66
CA ASP A 10 -3.32 1.37 -2.37
C ASP A 10 -1.84 0.98 -2.28
N LEU A 11 -1.46 0.23 -1.24
CA LEU A 11 -0.08 -0.19 -0.99
C LEU A 11 0.26 -1.47 -1.76
N GLN A 12 -0.72 -2.35 -1.98
CA GLN A 12 -0.54 -3.63 -2.69
C GLN A 12 0.11 -3.47 -4.08
N PRO A 13 -0.43 -2.67 -5.02
CA PRO A 13 0.15 -2.54 -6.35
C PRO A 13 1.53 -1.88 -6.31
N LYS A 14 1.79 -0.98 -5.35
CA LYS A 14 3.10 -0.33 -5.18
C LYS A 14 4.15 -1.34 -4.72
N ALA A 15 3.81 -2.19 -3.76
CA ALA A 15 4.70 -3.25 -3.28
C ALA A 15 5.07 -4.24 -4.39
N LEU A 16 4.09 -4.66 -5.20
CA LEU A 16 4.33 -5.54 -6.35
C LEU A 16 5.17 -4.84 -7.42
N ARG A 17 4.86 -3.58 -7.74
CA ARG A 17 5.62 -2.81 -8.74
C ARG A 17 7.06 -2.56 -8.31
N LEU A 18 7.32 -2.40 -7.00
CA LEU A 18 8.67 -2.29 -6.47
C LEU A 18 9.49 -3.56 -6.75
N ILE A 19 8.90 -4.75 -6.60
CA ILE A 19 9.56 -6.03 -6.92
C ILE A 19 9.97 -6.06 -8.40
N GLU A 20 9.05 -5.70 -9.30
CA GLU A 20 9.31 -5.68 -10.73
C GLU A 20 10.43 -4.71 -11.11
N LEU A 21 10.38 -3.49 -10.60
CA LEU A 21 11.37 -2.45 -10.91
C LEU A 21 12.74 -2.74 -10.28
N ALA A 22 12.79 -3.29 -9.07
CA ALA A 22 14.03 -3.75 -8.47
C ALA A 22 14.66 -4.87 -9.31
N LYS A 23 13.84 -5.83 -9.78
CA LYS A 23 14.30 -6.91 -10.66
C LYS A 23 14.82 -6.38 -11.99
N ALA A 24 14.20 -5.36 -12.57
CA ALA A 24 14.69 -4.69 -13.78
C ALA A 24 16.06 -3.99 -13.57
N LYS A 25 16.44 -3.69 -12.32
CA LYS A 25 17.78 -3.23 -11.93
C LYS A 25 18.74 -4.36 -11.54
N GLY A 26 18.35 -5.63 -11.76
CA GLY A 26 19.15 -6.80 -11.40
C GLY A 26 19.12 -7.15 -9.91
N ILE A 27 18.20 -6.58 -9.13
CA ILE A 27 18.09 -6.80 -7.68
C ILE A 27 16.80 -7.59 -7.40
N ASN A 28 16.95 -8.84 -6.97
CA ASN A 28 15.81 -9.62 -6.52
C ASN A 28 15.47 -9.23 -5.08
N ILE A 29 14.19 -8.92 -4.83
CA ILE A 29 13.67 -8.62 -3.50
C ILE A 29 12.46 -9.50 -3.19
N ILE A 30 12.24 -9.77 -1.91
CA ILE A 30 11.05 -10.44 -1.39
C ILE A 30 10.43 -9.60 -0.28
N ILE A 31 9.10 -9.67 -0.14
CA ILE A 31 8.41 -9.03 0.98
C ILE A 31 8.46 -9.94 2.21
N THR A 32 9.03 -9.42 3.30
CA THR A 32 9.31 -10.14 4.54
C THR A 32 8.35 -9.78 5.67
N GLN A 33 7.80 -8.56 5.67
CA GLN A 33 6.81 -8.11 6.64
C GLN A 33 5.69 -7.33 5.94
N THR A 34 4.49 -7.45 6.47
CA THR A 34 3.27 -6.77 5.99
C THR A 34 2.48 -6.29 7.20
N TRP A 35 1.17 -6.53 7.26
CA TRP A 35 0.36 -6.37 8.47
C TRP A 35 0.91 -7.18 9.63
N ARG A 36 0.87 -6.58 10.83
CA ARG A 36 1.37 -7.16 12.07
C ARG A 36 0.31 -7.13 13.16
N THR A 37 0.09 -8.27 13.84
CA THR A 37 -0.85 -8.34 14.98
C THR A 37 -0.28 -7.65 16.21
N LYS A 38 -1.11 -7.50 17.25
CA LYS A 38 -0.68 -7.01 18.56
C LYS A 38 0.42 -7.88 19.16
N GLU A 39 0.24 -9.19 19.13
CA GLU A 39 1.17 -10.18 19.69
C GLU A 39 2.52 -10.12 18.97
N GLU A 40 2.51 -10.01 17.64
CA GLU A 40 3.72 -9.88 16.85
C GLU A 40 4.47 -8.56 17.15
N GLN A 41 3.77 -7.43 17.25
CA GLN A 41 4.39 -6.14 17.57
C GLN A 41 4.97 -6.11 18.98
N ASP A 42 4.23 -6.63 19.96
CA ASP A 42 4.68 -6.69 21.34
C ASP A 42 5.89 -7.63 21.50
N ALA A 43 5.93 -8.74 20.76
CA ALA A 43 7.08 -9.64 20.73
C ALA A 43 8.33 -8.97 20.14
N LEU A 44 8.20 -8.18 19.06
CA LEU A 44 9.31 -7.41 18.49
C LEU A 44 9.77 -6.29 19.44
N TYR A 45 8.85 -5.62 20.12
CA TYR A 45 9.19 -4.60 21.10
C TYR A 45 9.96 -5.19 22.30
N ALA A 46 9.61 -6.41 22.73
CA ALA A 46 10.32 -7.12 23.80
C ALA A 46 11.77 -7.49 23.43
N GLN A 47 12.09 -7.64 22.14
CA GLN A 47 13.43 -8.00 21.68
C GLN A 47 14.46 -6.91 22.01
N GLY A 48 15.59 -7.30 22.60
CA GLY A 48 16.62 -6.39 23.10
C GLY A 48 16.22 -5.63 24.37
N ARG A 49 15.07 -5.95 24.98
CA ARG A 49 14.58 -5.35 26.23
C ARG A 49 14.32 -6.41 27.29
N THR A 50 13.32 -7.26 27.06
CA THR A 50 12.93 -8.36 27.96
C THR A 50 13.18 -9.74 27.34
N ARG A 51 13.59 -9.79 26.07
CA ARG A 51 14.07 -10.99 25.36
C ARG A 51 15.41 -10.68 24.70
N SER A 52 16.26 -11.69 24.52
CA SER A 52 17.54 -11.54 23.81
C SER A 52 17.34 -11.15 22.34
N GLY A 53 18.29 -10.41 21.77
CA GLY A 53 18.33 -10.00 20.37
C GLY A 53 18.51 -8.49 20.21
N ASN A 54 18.66 -8.03 18.96
CA ASN A 54 18.79 -6.61 18.66
C ASN A 54 17.43 -5.90 18.79
N ILE A 55 17.44 -4.62 19.21
CA ILE A 55 16.23 -3.79 19.14
C ILE A 55 15.89 -3.56 17.67
N VAL A 56 14.73 -4.07 17.24
CA VAL A 56 14.22 -3.96 15.85
C VAL A 56 13.01 -3.04 15.74
N THR A 57 12.51 -2.52 16.86
CA THR A 57 11.45 -1.51 16.88
C THR A 57 11.50 -0.70 18.17
N ASN A 58 11.12 0.58 18.08
CA ASN A 58 11.04 1.50 19.22
C ASN A 58 9.60 1.75 19.69
N VAL A 59 8.61 1.19 19.00
CA VAL A 59 7.20 1.49 19.25
C VAL A 59 6.44 0.25 19.69
N LYS A 60 5.49 0.41 20.62
CA LYS A 60 4.54 -0.65 21.03
C LYS A 60 3.34 -0.70 20.08
N TYR A 61 2.52 -1.73 20.18
CA TYR A 61 1.20 -1.72 19.54
C TYR A 61 0.34 -0.54 20.04
N PRO A 62 -0.47 0.12 19.19
CA PRO A 62 -0.58 0.00 17.73
C PRO A 62 0.29 1.05 16.99
N HIS A 63 1.41 1.49 17.55
CA HIS A 63 2.15 2.66 17.06
C HIS A 63 3.11 2.40 15.88
N SER A 64 3.11 1.18 15.32
CA SER A 64 3.79 0.88 14.05
C SER A 64 2.79 0.91 12.89
N LEU A 65 3.16 1.48 11.75
CA LEU A 65 2.32 1.45 10.55
C LEU A 65 2.12 0.04 9.97
N HIS A 66 2.96 -0.93 10.34
CA HIS A 66 2.67 -2.35 10.07
C HIS A 66 1.38 -2.81 10.75
N CYS A 67 1.11 -2.34 11.99
CA CYS A 67 -0.12 -2.70 12.70
C CYS A 67 -1.35 -2.24 11.91
N TRP A 68 -1.25 -1.13 11.18
CA TRP A 68 -2.34 -0.56 10.37
C TRP A 68 -2.35 -1.07 8.92
N GLY A 69 -1.47 -2.00 8.53
CA GLY A 69 -1.40 -2.52 7.16
C GLY A 69 -0.90 -1.48 6.14
N LEU A 70 -0.24 -0.42 6.61
CA LEU A 70 0.22 0.72 5.82
C LEU A 70 1.73 0.70 5.55
N ALA A 71 2.41 -0.37 5.96
CA ALA A 71 3.84 -0.56 5.75
C ALA A 71 4.18 -2.01 5.38
N PHE A 72 5.31 -2.18 4.69
CA PHE A 72 5.90 -3.47 4.38
C PHE A 72 7.42 -3.39 4.43
N ASP A 73 8.06 -4.52 4.72
CA ASP A 73 9.53 -4.65 4.67
C ASP A 73 9.94 -5.58 3.55
N ILE A 74 11.14 -5.33 3.00
CA ILE A 74 11.76 -6.18 2.00
C ILE A 74 13.07 -6.80 2.47
N ALA A 75 13.42 -7.93 1.86
CA ALA A 75 14.76 -8.46 1.88
C ALA A 75 15.30 -8.61 0.47
N VAL A 76 16.55 -8.21 0.24
CA VAL A 76 17.26 -8.51 -1.00
C VAL A 76 17.69 -9.97 -0.97
N THR A 77 17.60 -10.66 -2.10
CA THR A 77 18.05 -12.06 -2.24
C THR A 77 19.12 -12.20 -3.32
N ILE A 78 20.18 -12.93 -2.98
CA ILE A 78 21.27 -13.29 -3.91
C ILE A 78 21.41 -14.80 -3.85
N ASN A 79 21.24 -15.47 -4.99
CA ASN A 79 21.27 -16.93 -5.08
C ASN A 79 20.34 -17.61 -4.06
N GLY A 80 19.13 -17.04 -3.89
CA GLY A 80 18.11 -17.55 -2.96
C GLY A 80 18.36 -17.25 -1.48
N LYS A 81 19.49 -16.63 -1.10
CA LYS A 81 19.81 -16.27 0.28
C LYS A 81 19.56 -14.79 0.54
N VAL A 82 19.04 -14.47 1.72
CA VAL A 82 18.83 -13.08 2.15
C VAL A 82 20.16 -12.36 2.28
N ASN A 83 20.19 -11.11 1.82
CA ASN A 83 21.34 -10.22 1.91
C ASN A 83 20.89 -8.86 2.46
N TRP A 84 21.55 -8.38 3.52
CA TRP A 84 21.21 -7.14 4.21
C TRP A 84 22.16 -5.98 3.87
N SER A 85 22.96 -6.09 2.81
CA SER A 85 23.94 -5.06 2.43
C SER A 85 23.25 -3.78 2.00
N ALA A 86 23.53 -2.68 2.70
CA ALA A 86 22.93 -1.36 2.50
C ALA A 86 22.93 -0.91 1.03
N LYS A 87 24.00 -1.20 0.28
CA LYS A 87 24.16 -0.79 -1.13
C LYS A 87 22.98 -1.19 -2.03
N TYR A 88 22.35 -2.33 -1.79
CA TYR A 88 21.20 -2.77 -2.60
C TYR A 88 19.94 -2.00 -2.21
N TYR A 89 19.73 -1.78 -0.92
CA TYR A 89 18.60 -1.00 -0.43
C TYR A 89 18.72 0.47 -0.82
N ASP A 90 19.94 1.02 -0.87
CA ASP A 90 20.19 2.39 -1.33
C ASP A 90 19.86 2.57 -2.84
N ILE A 91 19.79 1.48 -3.61
CA ILE A 91 19.28 1.46 -5.00
C ILE A 91 17.75 1.28 -5.04
N VAL A 92 17.20 0.38 -4.21
CA VAL A 92 15.77 0.05 -4.22
C VAL A 92 14.92 1.15 -3.56
N GLY A 93 15.45 1.82 -2.54
CA GLY A 93 14.80 2.90 -1.81
C GLY A 93 14.22 4.00 -2.72
N PRO A 94 15.05 4.65 -3.56
CA PRO A 94 14.59 5.65 -4.52
C PRO A 94 13.55 5.15 -5.52
N ILE A 95 13.56 3.86 -5.86
CA ILE A 95 12.53 3.25 -6.71
C ILE A 95 11.19 3.24 -5.96
N GLY A 96 11.18 2.85 -4.69
CA GLY A 96 9.99 2.94 -3.84
C GLY A 96 9.47 4.36 -3.71
N GLU A 97 10.36 5.34 -3.50
CA GLU A 97 10.02 6.76 -3.47
C GLU A 97 9.34 7.21 -4.79
N SER A 98 9.85 6.77 -5.94
CA SER A 98 9.25 7.07 -7.26
C SER A 98 7.84 6.50 -7.45
N LEU A 99 7.46 5.49 -6.66
CA LEU A 99 6.11 4.90 -6.64
C LEU A 99 5.17 5.62 -5.66
N GLY A 100 5.65 6.69 -5.01
CA GLY A 100 4.93 7.47 -4.00
C GLY A 100 4.94 6.83 -2.61
N LEU A 101 5.93 5.99 -2.30
CA LEU A 101 6.14 5.44 -0.96
C LEU A 101 7.08 6.35 -0.17
N GLU A 102 6.91 6.39 1.14
CA GLU A 102 7.96 6.85 2.05
C GLU A 102 8.90 5.66 2.34
N TRP A 103 10.22 5.92 2.28
CA TRP A 103 11.26 4.92 2.50
C TRP A 103 12.01 5.16 3.81
N GLY A 104 12.08 4.16 4.68
CA GLY A 104 12.71 4.24 6.00
C GLY A 104 14.23 4.48 5.95
N GLY A 105 14.88 4.27 4.80
CA GLY A 105 16.27 4.65 4.58
C GLY A 105 16.53 6.17 4.63
N ARG A 106 15.48 7.00 4.55
CA ARG A 106 15.57 8.47 4.71
C ARG A 106 15.44 8.95 6.14
N TRP A 107 15.03 8.09 7.07
CA TRP A 107 14.81 8.50 8.46
C TRP A 107 16.12 8.93 9.11
N LYS A 108 16.13 10.09 9.77
CA LYS A 108 17.34 10.61 10.45
C LYS A 108 17.68 9.82 11.71
N ASN A 109 16.64 9.32 12.39
CA ASN A 109 16.75 8.50 13.58
C ASN A 109 16.23 7.11 13.25
N PHE A 110 16.97 6.07 13.63
CA PHE A 110 16.59 4.67 13.39
C PHE A 110 16.41 4.37 11.88
N VAL A 111 17.47 4.54 11.09
CA VAL A 111 17.47 4.29 9.64
C VAL A 111 17.04 2.84 9.36
N ASP A 112 15.88 2.66 8.73
CA ASP A 112 15.29 1.35 8.45
C ASP A 112 15.18 1.13 6.93
N ARG A 113 16.28 0.69 6.33
CA ARG A 113 16.41 0.51 4.87
C ARG A 113 15.44 -0.52 4.27
N PRO A 114 15.09 -1.62 4.95
CA PRO A 114 14.04 -2.53 4.49
C PRO A 114 12.63 -1.93 4.40
N HIS A 115 12.34 -0.87 5.16
CA HIS A 115 10.98 -0.40 5.43
C HIS A 115 10.44 0.56 4.36
N PHE A 116 9.20 0.32 3.94
CA PHE A 116 8.42 1.21 3.08
C PHE A 116 7.00 1.40 3.63
N GLN A 117 6.46 2.61 3.52
CA GLN A 117 5.10 2.92 3.97
C GLN A 117 4.35 3.87 3.05
N LEU A 118 3.02 3.90 3.15
CA LEU A 118 2.23 4.96 2.54
C LEU A 118 2.47 6.29 3.28
N PRO A 119 2.73 7.39 2.54
CA PRO A 119 2.86 8.72 3.16
C PRO A 119 1.48 9.26 3.59
N GLY A 120 1.48 10.31 4.42
CA GLY A 120 0.26 11.03 4.80
C GLY A 120 -0.55 10.39 5.94
N PHE A 121 -0.09 9.25 6.46
CA PHE A 121 -0.72 8.62 7.62
C PHE A 121 -0.01 9.00 8.92
N SER A 122 -0.79 9.46 9.90
CA SER A 122 -0.36 9.63 11.28
C SER A 122 -1.06 8.58 12.14
N VAL A 123 -0.29 7.83 12.93
CA VAL A 123 -0.82 6.88 13.92
C VAL A 123 -1.81 7.56 14.86
N ALA A 124 -1.53 8.80 15.29
CA ALA A 124 -2.43 9.53 16.18
C ALA A 124 -3.80 9.77 15.52
N ASN A 125 -3.81 10.18 14.24
CA ASN A 125 -5.05 10.39 13.50
C ASN A 125 -5.79 9.07 13.23
N LEU A 126 -5.05 7.99 12.98
CA LEU A 126 -5.60 6.65 12.80
C LEU A 126 -6.30 6.17 14.08
N ILE A 127 -5.66 6.34 15.24
CA ILE A 127 -6.26 6.04 16.55
C ILE A 127 -7.49 6.91 16.78
N ALA A 128 -7.40 8.22 16.56
CA ALA A 128 -8.52 9.13 16.80
C ALA A 128 -9.75 8.81 15.92
N LYS A 129 -9.54 8.43 14.65
CA LYS A 129 -10.61 8.19 13.68
C LYS A 129 -11.17 6.77 13.71
N TYR A 130 -10.32 5.77 13.86
CA TYR A 130 -10.71 4.36 13.71
C TYR A 130 -10.63 3.57 15.02
N HIS A 131 -10.04 4.13 16.07
CA HIS A 131 -9.83 3.52 17.40
C HIS A 131 -8.87 2.33 17.42
N SER A 132 -8.92 1.43 16.43
CA SER A 132 -8.03 0.28 16.34
C SER A 132 -7.62 -0.05 14.89
N PRO A 133 -6.47 -0.71 14.71
CA PRO A 133 -6.07 -1.23 13.41
C PRO A 133 -7.08 -2.18 12.76
N GLU A 134 -7.80 -2.99 13.53
CA GLU A 134 -8.84 -3.90 13.00
C GLU A 134 -10.02 -3.11 12.43
N MET A 135 -10.44 -2.05 13.11
CA MET A 135 -11.52 -1.17 12.63
C MET A 135 -11.10 -0.40 11.38
N PHE A 136 -9.85 0.05 11.33
CA PHE A 136 -9.26 0.65 10.14
C PHE A 136 -9.25 -0.37 8.98
N LYS A 137 -8.78 -1.59 9.20
CA LYS A 137 -8.75 -2.65 8.17
C LYS A 137 -10.12 -2.99 7.60
N LYS A 138 -11.13 -3.14 8.47
CA LYS A 138 -12.52 -3.35 8.07
C LYS A 138 -13.06 -2.22 7.18
N SER A 139 -12.54 -0.99 7.34
CA SER A 139 -13.04 0.16 6.58
C SER A 139 -12.75 0.06 5.08
N TRP A 140 -11.58 -0.47 4.65
CA TRP A 140 -11.27 -0.67 3.23
C TRP A 140 -11.58 -2.08 2.72
N GLU A 141 -11.67 -3.09 3.58
CA GLU A 141 -12.15 -4.41 3.14
C GLU A 141 -13.58 -4.29 2.57
N LYS A 142 -14.42 -3.44 3.17
CA LYS A 142 -15.74 -3.10 2.64
C LYS A 142 -15.70 -2.31 1.33
N THR A 143 -14.65 -1.52 1.09
CA THR A 143 -14.48 -0.71 -0.14
C THR A 143 -13.76 -1.46 -1.26
N SER A 144 -13.14 -2.61 -0.96
CA SER A 144 -12.62 -3.59 -1.93
C SER A 144 -13.71 -4.48 -2.53
N GLY A 145 -14.95 -3.96 -2.56
CA GLY A 145 -16.14 -4.65 -3.02
C GLY A 145 -15.95 -5.33 -4.38
N GLU A 146 -16.63 -6.47 -4.51
CA GLU A 146 -16.67 -7.30 -5.70
C GLU A 146 -16.77 -6.45 -6.99
N VAL A 147 -15.80 -6.60 -7.88
CA VAL A 147 -15.83 -5.97 -9.20
C VAL A 147 -16.99 -6.59 -9.97
N LYS A 148 -18.04 -5.81 -10.18
CA LYS A 148 -19.20 -6.24 -10.96
C LYS A 148 -18.80 -6.32 -12.44
N ASN A 149 -19.44 -7.23 -13.16
CA ASN A 149 -19.38 -7.22 -14.63
C ASN A 149 -19.91 -5.87 -15.11
N VAL A 150 -19.09 -5.15 -15.88
CA VAL A 150 -19.54 -3.95 -16.60
C VAL A 150 -20.04 -4.43 -17.96
N ALA A 151 -21.33 -4.25 -18.22
CA ALA A 151 -21.93 -4.66 -19.49
C ALA A 151 -21.26 -3.94 -20.67
N GLY A 152 -20.99 -4.66 -21.76
CA GLY A 152 -20.38 -4.09 -22.98
C GLY A 152 -18.84 -4.11 -23.02
N PHE A 153 -18.17 -4.76 -22.07
CA PHE A 153 -16.72 -4.88 -22.02
C PHE A 153 -16.25 -6.34 -22.12
N GLU A 154 -15.07 -6.54 -22.72
CA GLU A 154 -14.44 -7.85 -23.00
C GLU A 154 -13.89 -8.53 -21.73
N GLY A 155 -13.64 -7.75 -20.68
CA GLY A 155 -13.09 -8.26 -19.43
C GLY A 155 -13.38 -7.37 -18.22
N LYS A 156 -13.26 -7.95 -17.03
CA LYS A 156 -13.35 -7.22 -15.76
C LYS A 156 -12.03 -6.51 -15.46
N ALA A 157 -12.12 -5.27 -15.04
CA ALA A 157 -11.03 -4.49 -14.46
C ALA A 157 -11.48 -3.80 -13.18
N LYS A 158 -10.52 -3.28 -12.42
CA LYS A 158 -10.79 -2.42 -11.27
C LYS A 158 -9.98 -1.14 -11.37
N VAL A 159 -10.60 -0.04 -10.99
CA VAL A 159 -9.90 1.23 -10.76
C VAL A 159 -9.88 1.46 -9.25
N VAL A 160 -8.73 1.80 -8.70
CA VAL A 160 -8.58 2.11 -7.27
C VAL A 160 -8.15 3.56 -7.14
N PHE A 161 -8.90 4.33 -6.38
CA PHE A 161 -8.61 5.73 -6.08
C PHE A 161 -8.81 5.97 -4.58
N GLU A 162 -7.75 6.39 -3.88
CA GLU A 162 -7.75 6.65 -2.43
C GLU A 162 -8.37 5.50 -1.61
N GLY A 163 -7.98 4.26 -1.90
CA GLY A 163 -8.48 3.06 -1.22
C GLY A 163 -9.87 2.61 -1.65
N LYS A 164 -10.59 3.39 -2.48
CA LYS A 164 -11.91 3.01 -2.98
C LYS A 164 -11.80 2.30 -4.32
N THR A 165 -12.49 1.17 -4.45
CA THR A 165 -12.51 0.37 -5.69
C THR A 165 -13.75 0.71 -6.52
N LEU A 166 -13.53 1.02 -7.79
CA LEU A 166 -14.55 1.14 -8.82
C LEU A 166 -14.49 -0.07 -9.75
N SER A 167 -15.66 -0.56 -10.15
CA SER A 167 -15.75 -1.56 -11.21
C SER A 167 -15.40 -0.91 -12.55
N ALA A 168 -14.57 -1.59 -13.33
CA ALA A 168 -14.11 -1.13 -14.63
C ALA A 168 -14.21 -2.26 -15.66
N GLY A 169 -14.26 -1.90 -16.94
CA GLY A 169 -14.25 -2.82 -18.06
C GLY A 169 -12.97 -2.72 -18.87
N ILE A 170 -12.59 -3.80 -19.54
CA ILE A 170 -11.54 -3.82 -20.56
C ILE A 170 -12.20 -3.86 -21.94
N LEU A 171 -11.79 -2.97 -22.84
CA LEU A 171 -12.16 -3.01 -24.26
C LEU A 171 -10.94 -2.66 -25.09
N ALA A 172 -10.54 -3.52 -26.03
CA ALA A 172 -9.38 -3.33 -26.88
C ALA A 172 -8.09 -2.98 -26.09
N GLY A 173 -7.88 -3.66 -24.96
CA GLY A 173 -6.70 -3.48 -24.10
C GLY A 173 -6.68 -2.19 -23.27
N LYS A 174 -7.75 -1.37 -23.30
CA LYS A 174 -7.88 -0.15 -22.50
C LYS A 174 -8.85 -0.35 -21.35
N THR A 175 -8.57 0.27 -20.20
CA THR A 175 -9.46 0.26 -19.03
C THR A 175 -10.45 1.41 -19.11
N TYR A 176 -11.72 1.10 -18.90
CA TYR A 176 -12.82 2.05 -18.87
C TYR A 176 -13.52 1.99 -17.52
N VAL A 177 -13.88 3.14 -16.96
CA VAL A 177 -14.54 3.27 -15.66
C VAL A 177 -15.72 4.23 -15.80
N GLU A 178 -16.74 4.05 -14.97
CA GLU A 178 -17.88 4.95 -14.95
C GLU A 178 -17.43 6.38 -14.58
N LEU A 179 -17.66 7.32 -15.51
CA LEU A 179 -17.23 8.71 -15.38
C LEU A 179 -17.79 9.37 -14.12
N ARG A 180 -19.07 9.17 -13.82
CA ARG A 180 -19.74 9.79 -12.67
C ARG A 180 -19.16 9.28 -11.35
N ALA A 181 -19.03 7.97 -11.20
CA ALA A 181 -18.41 7.39 -10.01
C ALA A 181 -16.98 7.91 -9.79
N LEU A 182 -16.15 8.00 -10.85
CA LEU A 182 -14.81 8.56 -10.72
C LEU A 182 -14.82 10.06 -10.38
N ALA A 183 -15.69 10.85 -11.04
CA ALA A 183 -15.79 12.29 -10.79
C ALA A 183 -16.23 12.61 -9.36
N GLU A 184 -17.19 11.86 -8.81
CA GLU A 184 -17.62 11.99 -7.41
C GLU A 184 -16.49 11.68 -6.43
N LEU A 185 -15.65 10.68 -6.73
CA LEU A 185 -14.45 10.40 -5.93
C LEU A 185 -13.43 11.54 -5.98
N LEU A 186 -13.32 12.23 -7.11
CA LEU A 186 -12.46 13.39 -7.29
C LEU A 186 -13.07 14.67 -6.68
N GLY A 187 -14.24 14.58 -6.04
CA GLY A 187 -14.96 15.73 -5.49
C GLY A 187 -15.50 16.69 -6.55
N LEU A 188 -15.68 16.22 -7.79
CA LEU A 188 -16.18 17.02 -8.90
C LEU A 188 -17.70 16.92 -9.01
N LYS A 189 -18.34 18.01 -9.43
CA LYS A 189 -19.74 18.02 -9.85
C LYS A 189 -19.85 17.51 -11.27
N VAL A 190 -20.86 16.68 -11.52
CA VAL A 190 -21.15 16.09 -12.84
C VAL A 190 -22.46 16.65 -13.36
N ASN A 191 -22.40 17.45 -14.43
CA ASN A 191 -23.58 17.95 -15.12
C ASN A 191 -23.85 17.17 -16.42
N TRP A 192 -25.13 16.92 -16.72
CA TRP A 192 -25.55 16.29 -17.98
C TRP A 192 -26.43 17.25 -18.77
N ASP A 193 -26.05 17.49 -20.03
CA ASP A 193 -26.88 18.16 -21.02
C ASP A 193 -27.49 17.12 -21.96
N ASN A 194 -28.81 16.96 -21.87
CA ASN A 194 -29.54 16.00 -22.69
C ASN A 194 -29.68 16.42 -24.16
N GLY A 195 -29.62 17.72 -24.47
CA GLY A 195 -29.74 18.27 -25.82
C GLY A 195 -28.47 18.03 -26.61
N THR A 196 -27.30 18.28 -26.00
CA THR A 196 -26.00 18.08 -26.66
C THR A 196 -25.37 16.72 -26.40
N LYS A 197 -25.96 15.91 -25.51
CA LYS A 197 -25.37 14.65 -25.02
C LYS A 197 -24.00 14.84 -24.38
N THR A 198 -23.81 15.97 -23.69
CA THR A 198 -22.53 16.36 -23.11
C THR A 198 -22.53 16.14 -21.60
N VAL A 199 -21.44 15.58 -21.08
CA VAL A 199 -21.13 15.58 -19.65
C VAL A 199 -20.09 16.65 -19.36
N THR A 200 -20.33 17.51 -18.37
CA THR A 200 -19.38 18.52 -17.91
C THR A 200 -18.97 18.25 -16.47
N LEU A 201 -17.68 18.37 -16.18
CA LEU A 201 -17.12 18.26 -14.83
C LEU A 201 -16.68 19.64 -14.34
N SER A 202 -17.04 20.00 -13.11
CA SER A 202 -16.57 21.23 -12.47
C SER A 202 -16.18 20.99 -11.01
N LYS A 203 -15.32 21.87 -10.48
CA LYS A 203 -15.10 21.93 -9.03
C LYS A 203 -16.32 22.54 -8.31
#